data_AF-A0A1F3CHF2-F1
#
_entry.id   AF-A0A1F3CHF2-F1
#
_cell.length_a   1.000
_cell.length_b   1.000
_cell.length_c   1.000
_cell.angle_alpha   90.00
_cell.angle_beta   90.00
_cell.angle_gamma   90.00
#
_symmetry.space_group_name_H-M   'P 1'
#
loop_
_entity.id
_entity.type
_entity.pdbx_description
1 polymer ?
#
loop_
_entity_poly.entity_id
_entity_poly.type
_entity_poly.pdbx_seq_one_letter_code
_entity_poly.pdbx_strand_id
1 'polypeptide(L)'
;MSRYLHEVREGEDLLIRDRNLPIAKIVPLTSADGLDADDLALAAAGQLRLPEARLPSSFWAMPAPRVSVKRAVAAVTAIREEE
;
A
#
# COMPACT_ATOMS: atom_id res chain seq x y z
N MET A 1 -19.37 11.37 12.21
CA MET A 1 -19.07 9.99 11.77
C MET A 1 -17.73 9.87 11.02
N SER A 2 -17.22 10.90 10.32
CA SER A 2 -15.99 10.77 9.51
C SER A 2 -14.66 10.71 10.28
N ARG A 3 -14.58 11.26 11.50
CA ARG A 3 -13.32 11.33 12.28
C ARG A 3 -12.74 9.96 12.62
N TYR A 4 -13.55 9.04 13.13
CA TYR A 4 -13.10 7.70 13.52
C TYR A 4 -12.63 6.88 12.31
N LEU A 5 -13.28 7.06 11.15
CA LEU A 5 -12.83 6.45 9.90
C LEU A 5 -11.51 7.06 9.41
N HIS A 6 -11.26 8.35 9.68
CA HIS A 6 -9.98 8.98 9.40
C HIS A 6 -8.87 8.41 10.28
N GLU A 7 -9.12 8.24 11.59
CA GLU A 7 -8.14 7.65 12.52
C GLU A 7 -7.77 6.22 12.10
N VAL A 8 -8.76 5.38 11.75
CA VAL A 8 -8.50 4.04 11.19
C VAL A 8 -7.75 4.10 9.87
N ARG A 9 -8.08 5.07 9.01
CA ARG A 9 -7.38 5.26 7.74
C ARG A 9 -5.91 5.65 7.94
N GLU A 10 -5.56 6.31 9.04
CA GLU A 10 -4.18 6.65 9.39
C GLU A 10 -3.41 5.49 10.06
N GLY A 11 -4.07 4.35 10.32
CA GLY A 11 -3.42 3.15 10.85
C GLY A 11 -3.84 2.76 12.27
N GLU A 12 -4.81 3.46 12.87
CA GLU A 12 -5.29 3.14 14.22
C GLU A 12 -6.34 2.03 14.22
N ASP A 13 -6.30 1.17 15.25
CA ASP A 13 -7.33 0.14 15.46
C ASP A 13 -8.49 0.70 16.30
N LEU A 14 -9.73 0.47 15.85
CA LEU A 14 -10.92 0.97 16.56
C LEU A 14 -11.83 -0.16 17.03
N LEU A 15 -12.02 -0.26 18.35
CA LEU A 15 -12.87 -1.26 18.99
C LEU A 15 -14.22 -0.65 19.39
N ILE A 16 -15.31 -1.17 18.83
CA ILE A 16 -16.68 -0.74 19.11
C ILE A 16 -17.23 -1.58 20.27
N ARG A 17 -17.69 -0.90 21.32
CA ARG A 17 -18.26 -1.53 22.52
C ARG A 17 -19.70 -1.06 22.74
N ASP A 18 -20.59 -1.98 23.12
CA ASP A 18 -21.90 -1.69 23.69
C ASP A 18 -21.89 -2.07 25.17
N ARG A 19 -22.17 -1.11 26.06
CA ARG A 19 -22.18 -1.32 27.53
C ARG A 19 -20.96 -2.11 28.05
N ASN A 20 -19.76 -1.72 27.61
CA ASN A 20 -18.46 -2.38 27.87
C ASN A 20 -18.26 -3.77 27.21
N LEU A 21 -19.22 -4.29 26.46
CA LEU A 21 -19.08 -5.51 25.68
C LEU A 21 -18.54 -5.18 24.28
N PRO A 22 -17.39 -5.73 23.84
CA PRO A 22 -16.91 -5.54 22.48
C PRO A 22 -17.83 -6.25 21.47
N ILE A 23 -18.32 -5.51 20.48
CA ILE A 23 -19.26 -6.03 19.46
C ILE A 23 -18.68 -6.02 18.05
N ALA A 24 -17.71 -5.15 17.76
CA ALA A 24 -17.04 -5.06 16.47
C ALA A 24 -15.65 -4.44 16.61
N LYS A 25 -14.76 -4.76 15.67
CA LYS A 25 -13.44 -4.15 15.51
C LYS A 25 -13.31 -3.66 14.07
N ILE A 26 -12.86 -2.42 13.90
CA ILE A 26 -12.46 -1.88 12.61
C ILE A 26 -10.94 -1.80 12.63
N VAL A 27 -10.30 -2.49 11.68
CA VAL A 27 -8.85 -2.47 11.49
C VAL A 27 -8.53 -1.72 10.20
N PRO A 28 -7.40 -1.00 10.14
CA PRO A 28 -6.87 -0.50 8.88
C PRO A 28 -6.57 -1.70 7.98
N LEU A 29 -6.98 -1.63 6.73
CA LEU A 29 -6.45 -2.53 5.72
C LEU A 29 -5.02 -2.07 5.43
N THR A 30 -4.04 -2.83 5.92
CA THR A 30 -2.65 -2.61 5.58
C THR A 30 -2.36 -3.18 4.21
N SER A 31 -1.34 -2.66 3.54
CA SER A 31 -0.90 -3.19 2.26
C SER A 31 -0.52 -4.67 2.32
N ALA A 32 -0.24 -5.20 3.52
CA ALA A 32 0.05 -6.61 3.75
C ALA A 32 -1.20 -7.51 3.76
N ASP A 33 -2.38 -6.96 4.09
CA ASP A 33 -3.64 -7.70 4.11
C ASP A 33 -4.17 -8.01 2.70
N GLY A 34 -3.59 -7.38 1.67
CA GLY A 34 -3.89 -7.60 0.25
C GLY A 34 -2.79 -8.31 -0.54
N LEU A 35 -1.71 -8.74 0.12
CA LEU A 35 -0.65 -9.52 -0.55
C LEU A 35 -1.14 -10.95 -0.74
N ASP A 36 -1.16 -11.41 -1.98
CA ASP A 36 -1.43 -12.80 -2.27
C ASP A 36 -0.17 -13.66 -2.03
N ALA A 37 -0.32 -14.98 -2.20
CA ALA A 37 0.79 -15.90 -2.01
C ALA A 37 1.95 -15.66 -3.00
N ASP A 38 1.64 -15.12 -4.18
CA ASP A 38 2.63 -14.84 -5.22
C ASP A 38 3.45 -13.61 -4.85
N ASP A 39 2.81 -12.55 -4.33
CA ASP A 39 3.48 -11.36 -3.81
C ASP A 39 4.49 -11.72 -2.70
N LEU A 40 4.10 -12.62 -1.79
CA LEU A 40 4.99 -13.11 -0.73
C LEU A 40 6.15 -13.94 -1.28
N ALA A 41 5.90 -14.75 -2.32
CA ALA A 41 6.95 -15.51 -2.99
C ALA A 41 7.97 -14.61 -3.70
N LEU A 42 7.50 -13.56 -4.40
CA LEU A 42 8.37 -12.57 -5.02
C LEU A 42 9.17 -11.77 -3.97
N ALA A 43 8.55 -11.43 -2.83
CA ALA A 43 9.25 -10.77 -1.74
C ALA A 43 10.36 -11.65 -1.15
N ALA A 44 10.08 -12.94 -0.97
CA ALA A 44 11.07 -13.92 -0.50
C ALA A 44 12.21 -14.13 -1.52
N ALA A 45 11.91 -14.08 -2.82
CA ALA A 45 12.90 -14.11 -3.89
C ALA A 45 13.71 -12.80 -4.03
N GLY A 46 13.36 -11.75 -3.27
CA GLY A 46 14.00 -10.44 -3.34
C GLY A 46 13.66 -9.64 -4.61
N GLN A 47 12.67 -10.08 -5.38
CA GLN A 47 12.22 -9.43 -6.60
C GLN A 47 11.18 -8.33 -6.32
N LEU A 48 10.50 -8.42 -5.17
CA LEU A 48 9.53 -7.44 -4.71
C LEU A 48 9.93 -6.93 -3.32
N ARG A 49 9.74 -5.63 -3.06
CA ARG A 49 9.86 -5.06 -1.71
C ARG A 49 8.47 -4.77 -1.18
N LEU A 50 8.14 -5.37 -0.04
CA LEU A 50 6.88 -5.11 0.62
C LEU A 50 6.80 -3.66 1.10
N PRO A 51 5.64 -3.00 0.96
CA PRO A 51 5.44 -1.65 1.46
C PRO A 51 5.50 -1.63 2.99
N GLU A 52 6.43 -0.86 3.54
CA GLU A 52 6.62 -0.71 4.99
C GLU A 52 5.64 0.31 5.59
N ALA A 53 5.22 1.30 4.81
CA ALA A 53 4.33 2.36 5.23
C ALA A 53 3.51 2.90 4.05
N ARG A 54 2.39 3.56 4.36
CA ARG A 54 1.63 4.30 3.36
C ARG A 54 2.46 5.51 2.88
N LEU A 55 2.41 5.76 1.57
CA LEU A 55 3.05 6.95 1.00
C LEU A 55 2.39 8.23 1.56
N PRO A 56 3.20 9.22 2.00
CA PRO A 56 2.67 10.49 2.45
C PRO A 56 2.03 11.24 1.27
N SER A 57 1.04 12.09 1.53
CA SER A 57 0.38 12.89 0.48
C SER A 57 1.36 13.77 -0.31
N SER A 58 2.44 14.21 0.34
CA SER A 58 3.52 14.99 -0.26
C SER A 58 4.31 14.22 -1.32
N PHE A 59 4.28 12.88 -1.32
CA PHE A 59 4.96 12.06 -2.31
C PHE A 59 4.54 12.42 -3.74
N TRP A 60 3.24 12.62 -3.96
CA TRP A 60 2.69 12.96 -5.27
C TRP A 60 2.99 14.40 -5.70
N ALA A 61 3.41 15.26 -4.77
CA ALA A 61 3.84 16.62 -5.05
C ALA A 61 5.34 16.74 -5.34
N MET A 62 6.10 15.64 -5.21
CA MET A 62 7.53 15.64 -5.49
C MET A 62 7.80 15.87 -6.98
N PRO A 63 8.88 16.59 -7.35
CA PRO A 63 9.25 16.76 -8.74
C PRO A 63 9.53 15.40 -9.37
N ALA A 64 8.96 15.17 -10.55
CA ALA A 64 9.15 13.93 -11.28
C ALA A 64 10.65 13.68 -11.57
N PRO A 65 11.11 12.42 -11.51
CA PRO A 65 12.48 12.09 -11.85
C PRO A 65 12.82 12.53 -13.28
N ARG A 66 14.02 13.05 -13.48
CA ARG A 66 14.49 13.56 -14.78
C ARG A 66 14.89 12.41 -15.70
N VAL A 67 13.90 11.71 -16.24
CA VAL A 67 14.07 10.64 -17.22
C VAL A 67 13.50 11.06 -18.57
N SER A 68 14.18 10.73 -19.66
CA SER A 68 13.64 10.98 -20.99
C SER A 68 12.49 10.02 -21.29
N VAL A 69 11.45 10.50 -21.95
CA VAL A 69 10.28 9.69 -22.33
C VAL A 69 10.69 8.45 -23.12
N LYS A 70 11.65 8.60 -24.04
CA LYS A 70 12.20 7.47 -24.83
C LYS A 70 12.74 6.35 -23.94
N ARG A 71 13.46 6.70 -22.86
CA ARG A 71 14.05 5.73 -21.94
C ARG A 71 12.99 5.07 -21.06
N ALA A 72 11.99 5.83 -20.63
CA ALA A 72 10.86 5.29 -19.88
C ALA A 72 10.05 4.29 -20.73
N VAL A 73 9.74 4.64 -21.98
CA VAL A 73 9.02 3.76 -22.91
C VAL A 73 9.82 2.49 -23.18
N ALA A 74 11.12 2.60 -23.49
CA ALA A 74 11.96 1.43 -23.74
C ALA A 74 12.00 0.46 -22.54
N ALA A 75 12.06 0.98 -21.31
CA ALA A 75 12.04 0.14 -20.11
C ALA A 75 10.71 -0.61 -19.93
N VAL A 76 9.58 0.06 -20.19
CA VAL A 76 8.24 -0.57 -20.10
C VAL A 76 8.06 -1.62 -21.19
N THR A 77 8.55 -1.37 -22.41
CA THR A 77 8.47 -2.33 -23.52
C THR A 77 9.33 -3.57 -23.26
N ALA A 78 10.55 -3.41 -22.74
CA ALA A 78 11.44 -4.53 -22.44
C ALA A 78 10.83 -5.52 -21.43
N ILE A 79 10.17 -5.02 -20.38
CA ILE A 79 9.46 -5.87 -19.40
C ILE A 79 8.36 -6.72 -20.08
N ARG A 80 7.75 -6.19 -21.14
CA ARG A 80 6.63 -6.83 -21.84
C ARG A 80 7.08 -7.86 -22.89
N GLU A 81 8.32 -7.80 -23.33
CA GLU A 81 8.92 -8.75 -24.28
C GLU A 81 9.57 -9.95 -23.58
N GLU A 82 9.75 -9.88 -22.25
CA GLU A 82 10.29 -10.97 -21.41
C GLU A 82 9.20 -11.90 -20.82
N GLU A 83 7.91 -11.63 -21.07
CA GLU A 83 6.76 -12.53 -20.82
C GLU A 83 6.34 -13.29 -22.10
#